data_AF-A0A0F9HZR0-F1
#
_entry.id   AF-A0A0F9HZR0-F1
#
_cell.length_a   1.000
_cell.length_b   1.000
_cell.length_c   1.000
_cell.angle_alpha   90.00
_cell.angle_beta   90.00
_cell.angle_gamma   90.00
#
_symmetry.space_group_name_H-M   'P 1'
#
loop_
_entity.id
_entity.type
_entity.pdbx_description
1 polymer ?
#
loop_
_entity_poly.entity_id
_entity_poly.type
_entity_poly.pdbx_seq_one_letter_code
_entity_poly.pdbx_strand_id
1 'polypeptide(L)'
;MKLFIYALKDPRTDEVMYIGCSNNPKKRLASHLCKSHLTHRTSKRVVWIKELLFLALKPVLQVLEEVSETNAKDREVYWMKHFKHINPDLTNIDLHNCNNRQYGDRLLKKYQPRPRVDLEKELTVSNLMEKYGCNKKMAKFIIKCHSIEIEVDNE
;
A
#
# COMPACT_ATOMS: atom_id res chain seq x y z
N MET A 1 15.86 14.40 -12.43
CA MET A 1 16.12 13.21 -11.57
C MET A 1 15.62 11.95 -12.29
N LYS A 2 16.29 10.80 -12.17
CA LYS A 2 15.81 9.53 -12.72
C LYS A 2 14.75 8.92 -11.79
N LEU A 3 13.66 8.43 -12.35
CA LEU A 3 12.60 7.73 -11.64
C LEU A 3 12.40 6.35 -12.26
N PHE A 4 11.88 5.43 -11.45
CA PHE A 4 11.60 4.06 -11.88
C PHE A 4 10.14 3.74 -11.62
N ILE A 5 9.45 3.30 -12.66
CA ILE A 5 8.17 2.62 -12.54
C ILE A 5 8.46 1.17 -12.13
N TYR A 6 7.82 0.70 -11.07
CA TYR A 6 8.01 -0.64 -10.55
C TYR A 6 6.69 -1.33 -10.26
N ALA A 7 6.71 -2.66 -10.39
CA ALA A 7 5.67 -3.56 -9.94
C ALA A 7 6.06 -4.23 -8.61
N LEU A 8 5.07 -4.48 -7.76
CA LEU A 8 5.14 -5.48 -6.71
C LEU A 8 4.29 -6.67 -7.12
N LYS A 9 4.91 -7.84 -7.16
CA LYS A 9 4.27 -9.10 -7.56
C LYS A 9 4.00 -9.99 -6.36
N ASP A 10 2.95 -10.78 -6.45
CA ASP A 10 2.70 -11.85 -5.50
C ASP A 10 3.69 -13.00 -5.76
N PRO A 11 4.51 -13.41 -4.78
CA PRO A 11 5.47 -14.50 -4.96
C PRO A 11 4.83 -15.88 -5.17
N ARG A 12 3.52 -16.03 -4.93
CA ARG A 12 2.80 -17.31 -5.06
C ARG A 12 2.24 -17.51 -6.47
N THR A 13 1.78 -16.44 -7.10
CA THR A 13 1.11 -16.46 -8.41
C THR A 13 1.90 -15.76 -9.50
N ASP A 14 2.95 -15.04 -9.14
CA ASP A 14 3.71 -14.16 -10.03
C ASP A 14 2.88 -13.00 -10.63
N GLU A 15 1.69 -12.75 -10.11
CA GLU A 15 0.80 -11.69 -10.59
C GLU A 15 1.23 -10.31 -10.09
N VAL A 16 1.09 -9.29 -10.94
CA VAL A 16 1.32 -7.90 -10.55
C VAL A 16 0.14 -7.40 -9.70
N MET A 17 0.44 -7.04 -8.45
CA MET A 17 -0.57 -6.61 -7.48
C MET A 17 -0.51 -5.11 -7.21
N TYR A 18 0.61 -4.44 -7.52
CA TYR A 18 0.74 -3.00 -7.31
C TYR A 18 1.74 -2.37 -8.29
N ILE A 19 1.39 -1.19 -8.81
CA ILE A 19 2.28 -0.33 -9.62
C ILE A 19 2.61 0.93 -8.82
N GLY A 20 3.88 1.34 -8.82
CA GLY A 20 4.29 2.61 -8.24
C GLY A 20 5.48 3.24 -8.96
N CYS A 21 5.80 4.47 -8.57
CA CYS A 21 6.95 5.22 -9.06
C CYS A 21 7.86 5.68 -7.90
N SER A 22 9.18 5.58 -8.07
CA SER A 22 10.16 6.08 -7.09
C SER A 22 11.56 6.24 -7.71
N ASN A 23 12.39 7.14 -7.16
CA ASN A 23 13.83 7.18 -7.46
C ASN A 23 14.63 6.06 -6.76
N ASN A 24 14.03 5.39 -5.76
CA ASN A 24 14.64 4.24 -5.08
C ASN A 24 13.57 3.20 -4.73
N PRO A 25 13.20 2.33 -5.69
CA PRO A 25 12.18 1.30 -5.50
C PRO A 25 12.46 0.34 -4.34
N LYS A 26 13.74 0.00 -4.07
CA LYS A 26 14.13 -0.87 -2.96
C LYS A 26 13.81 -0.23 -1.61
N LYS A 27 14.21 1.03 -1.41
CA LYS A 27 13.87 1.79 -0.19
C LYS A 27 12.36 1.96 -0.04
N ARG A 28 11.65 2.15 -1.17
CA ARG A 28 10.20 2.26 -1.18
C ARG A 28 9.50 0.97 -0.78
N LEU A 29 9.98 -0.19 -1.25
CA LEU A 29 9.51 -1.50 -0.79
C LEU A 29 9.72 -1.65 0.72
N ALA A 30 10.90 -1.33 1.25
CA ALA A 30 11.15 -1.41 2.69
C ALA A 30 10.15 -0.56 3.51
N SER A 31 9.82 0.65 3.02
CA SER A 31 8.76 1.49 3.59
C SER A 31 7.36 0.86 3.50
N HIS A 32 7.06 0.09 2.46
CA HIS A 32 5.79 -0.64 2.38
C HIS A 32 5.69 -1.80 3.38
N LEU A 33 6.83 -2.36 3.79
CA LEU A 33 6.91 -3.48 4.73
C LEU A 33 7.04 -3.03 6.20
N CYS A 34 7.29 -1.74 6.47
CA CYS A 34 7.52 -1.29 7.84
C CYS A 34 6.22 -1.24 8.66
N LYS A 35 6.34 -1.52 9.97
CA LYS A 35 5.20 -1.64 10.90
C LYS A 35 4.28 -0.42 10.86
N SER A 36 4.82 0.80 10.91
CA SER A 36 4.05 2.05 10.89
C SER A 36 3.23 2.26 9.61
N HIS A 37 3.66 1.68 8.48
CA HIS A 37 2.89 1.69 7.25
C HIS A 37 1.77 0.65 7.22
N LEU A 38 1.90 -0.41 8.02
CA LEU A 38 0.96 -1.52 8.08
C LEU A 38 -0.08 -1.34 9.19
N THR A 39 0.24 -0.69 10.31
CA THR A 39 -0.68 -0.56 11.46
C THR A 39 -1.87 0.35 11.15
N HIS A 40 -1.63 1.55 10.66
CA HIS A 40 -2.69 2.57 10.51
C HIS A 40 -3.38 2.60 9.14
N ARG A 41 -3.13 1.63 8.26
CA ARG A 41 -3.64 1.64 6.87
C ARG A 41 -4.43 0.38 6.57
N THR A 42 -5.59 0.57 5.93
CA THR A 42 -6.53 -0.51 5.55
C THR A 42 -6.70 -0.63 4.03
N SER A 43 -5.82 -0.01 3.23
CA SER A 43 -5.86 -0.14 1.77
C SER A 43 -5.68 -1.60 1.33
N LYS A 44 -6.30 -2.00 0.21
CA LYS A 44 -6.16 -3.35 -0.39
C LYS A 44 -4.70 -3.83 -0.45
N ARG A 45 -3.78 -2.95 -0.87
CA ARG A 45 -2.33 -3.24 -0.88
C ARG A 45 -1.79 -3.64 0.49
N VAL A 46 -2.19 -2.95 1.56
CA VAL A 46 -1.69 -3.21 2.92
C VAL A 46 -2.26 -4.52 3.45
N VAL A 47 -3.53 -4.82 3.17
CA VAL A 47 -4.14 -6.12 3.50
C VAL A 47 -3.37 -7.25 2.82
N TRP A 48 -3.16 -7.15 1.50
CA TRP A 48 -2.38 -8.10 0.72
C TRP A 48 -0.94 -8.28 1.26
N ILE A 49 -0.23 -7.19 1.57
CA ILE A 49 1.12 -7.26 2.16
C ILE A 49 1.10 -7.96 3.52
N LYS A 50 0.10 -7.69 4.38
CA LYS A 50 -0.04 -8.37 5.67
C LYS A 50 -0.26 -9.87 5.51
N GLU A 51 -1.06 -10.28 4.54
CA GLU A 51 -1.26 -11.70 4.22
C GLU A 51 0.03 -12.39 3.80
N LEU A 52 0.82 -11.75 2.91
CA LEU A 52 2.13 -12.28 2.53
C LEU A 52 3.05 -12.42 3.74
N LEU A 53 3.17 -11.37 4.56
CA LEU A 53 4.04 -11.40 5.74
C LEU A 53 3.61 -12.44 6.77
N PHE A 54 2.30 -12.66 6.93
CA PHE A 54 1.77 -13.73 7.79
C PHE A 54 2.20 -15.13 7.31
N LEU A 55 2.35 -15.31 5.99
CA LEU A 55 2.87 -16.54 5.38
C LEU A 55 4.41 -16.56 5.31
N ALA A 56 5.10 -15.63 5.96
CA ALA A 56 6.55 -15.43 5.87
C ALA A 56 7.06 -15.13 4.43
N LEU A 57 6.18 -14.62 3.57
CA LEU A 57 6.47 -14.22 2.20
C LEU A 57 6.63 -12.70 2.07
N LYS A 58 7.27 -12.25 0.99
CA LYS A 58 7.43 -10.82 0.66
C LYS A 58 7.09 -10.58 -0.81
N PRO A 59 6.54 -9.40 -1.15
CA PRO A 59 6.34 -9.03 -2.55
C PRO A 59 7.66 -9.03 -3.33
N VAL A 60 7.60 -9.49 -4.58
CA VAL A 60 8.75 -9.41 -5.50
C VAL A 60 8.73 -8.04 -6.18
N LEU A 61 9.83 -7.30 -6.04
CA LEU A 61 10.00 -6.00 -6.69
C LEU A 61 10.56 -6.18 -8.09
N GLN A 62 9.85 -5.68 -9.09
CA GLN A 62 10.29 -5.65 -10.48
C GLN A 62 10.29 -4.22 -11.01
N VAL A 63 11.42 -3.75 -11.54
CA VAL A 63 11.45 -2.47 -12.27
C VAL A 63 10.93 -2.72 -13.69
N LEU A 64 9.96 -1.91 -14.11
CA LEU A 64 9.32 -2.02 -15.42
C LEU A 64 9.93 -1.02 -16.41
N GLU A 65 10.21 0.19 -15.95
CA GLU A 65 10.64 1.29 -16.81
C GLU A 65 11.44 2.33 -16.02
N GLU A 66 12.52 2.84 -16.62
CA GLU A 66 13.21 4.05 -16.16
C GLU A 66 12.63 5.26 -16.92
N VAL A 67 12.26 6.31 -16.19
CA VAL A 67 11.54 7.46 -16.73
C VAL A 67 12.12 8.77 -16.21
N SER A 68 11.98 9.83 -17.01
CA SER A 68 12.15 11.20 -16.53
C SER A 68 10.99 11.62 -15.64
N GLU A 69 11.22 12.65 -14.82
CA GLU A 69 10.20 13.22 -13.96
C GLU A 69 8.99 13.78 -14.73
N THR A 70 9.23 14.36 -15.90
CA THR A 70 8.18 14.89 -16.79
C THR A 70 7.21 13.81 -17.26
N ASN A 71 7.70 12.59 -17.47
CA ASN A 71 6.91 11.51 -18.07
C ASN A 71 6.42 10.51 -17.02
N ALA A 72 6.97 10.54 -15.80
CA ALA A 72 6.74 9.52 -14.78
C ALA A 72 5.26 9.30 -14.45
N LYS A 73 4.46 10.37 -14.44
CA LYS A 73 3.02 10.29 -14.17
C LYS A 73 2.30 9.52 -15.27
N ASP A 74 2.51 9.90 -16.54
CA ASP A 74 1.84 9.28 -17.68
C ASP A 74 2.25 7.81 -17.82
N ARG A 75 3.51 7.50 -17.55
CA ARG A 75 4.02 6.13 -17.55
C ARG A 75 3.46 5.30 -16.39
N GLU A 76 3.35 5.85 -15.18
CA GLU A 76 2.67 5.16 -14.06
C GLU A 76 1.22 4.81 -14.44
N VAL A 77 0.49 5.75 -15.06
CA VAL A 77 -0.89 5.53 -15.50
C VAL A 77 -0.98 4.49 -16.60
N TYR A 78 -0.07 4.53 -17.58
CA TYR A 78 0.03 3.53 -18.65
C TYR A 78 0.16 2.12 -18.06
N TRP A 79 1.13 1.91 -17.16
CA TRP A 79 1.35 0.59 -16.55
C TRP A 79 0.20 0.16 -15.63
N MET A 80 -0.40 1.09 -14.88
CA MET A 80 -1.60 0.80 -14.09
C MET A 80 -2.75 0.31 -14.98
N LYS A 81 -3.00 0.96 -16.13
CA LYS A 81 -4.05 0.51 -17.07
C LYS A 81 -3.70 -0.84 -17.68
N HIS A 82 -2.48 -1.01 -18.18
CA HIS A 82 -2.01 -2.27 -18.76
C HIS A 82 -2.23 -3.45 -17.81
N PHE A 83 -1.78 -3.34 -16.56
CA PHE A 83 -1.94 -4.43 -15.59
C PHE A 83 -3.34 -4.54 -15.01
N LYS A 84 -4.18 -3.49 -15.05
CA LYS A 84 -5.59 -3.60 -14.65
C LYS A 84 -6.39 -4.48 -15.60
N HIS A 85 -6.03 -4.50 -16.89
CA HIS A 85 -6.64 -5.41 -17.87
C HIS A 85 -6.20 -6.86 -17.69
N ILE A 86 -4.98 -7.09 -17.17
CA ILE A 86 -4.43 -8.43 -16.92
C ILE A 86 -4.90 -8.97 -15.57
N ASN A 87 -4.83 -8.13 -14.53
CA ASN A 87 -5.24 -8.44 -13.17
C ASN A 87 -6.27 -7.40 -12.67
N PRO A 88 -7.57 -7.75 -12.69
CA PRO A 88 -8.63 -6.89 -12.15
C PRO A 88 -8.46 -6.56 -10.66
N ASP A 89 -7.71 -7.35 -9.90
CA ASP A 89 -7.47 -7.17 -8.47
C ASP A 89 -6.26 -6.28 -8.13
N LEU A 90 -5.70 -5.59 -9.12
CA LEU A 90 -4.63 -4.61 -8.90
C LEU A 90 -5.00 -3.66 -7.75
N THR A 91 -4.13 -3.61 -6.73
CA THR A 91 -4.43 -2.99 -5.42
C THR A 91 -4.28 -1.47 -5.39
N ASN A 92 -3.93 -0.86 -6.52
CA ASN A 92 -3.84 0.59 -6.67
C ASN A 92 -5.20 1.24 -6.36
N ILE A 93 -5.21 2.18 -5.41
CA ILE A 93 -6.42 2.91 -5.01
C ILE A 93 -6.67 3.99 -6.08
N ASP A 94 -7.54 3.66 -7.02
CA ASP A 94 -8.05 4.47 -8.13
C ASP A 94 -7.08 5.06 -9.15
N LEU A 95 -7.31 4.64 -10.41
CA LEU A 95 -6.86 5.33 -11.62
C LEU A 95 -7.44 6.75 -11.73
N HIS A 96 -8.60 7.05 -11.12
CA HIS A 96 -9.24 8.37 -11.27
C HIS A 96 -8.52 9.50 -10.51
N ASN A 97 -7.81 9.20 -9.42
CA ASN A 97 -7.10 10.19 -8.60
C ASN A 97 -5.61 10.38 -8.98
N CYS A 98 -5.11 9.69 -10.00
CA CYS A 98 -3.71 9.83 -10.43
C CYS A 98 -3.44 11.20 -11.10
N ASN A 99 -4.46 11.83 -11.68
CA ASN A 99 -4.36 13.15 -12.30
C ASN A 99 -3.99 14.26 -11.30
N ASN A 100 -4.29 14.06 -10.01
CA ASN A 100 -3.95 15.00 -8.93
C ASN A 100 -2.63 14.65 -8.20
N ARG A 101 -1.92 13.58 -8.61
CA ARG A 101 -0.58 13.28 -8.06
C ARG A 101 0.45 14.20 -8.69
N GLN A 102 0.84 15.25 -7.97
CA GLN A 102 2.02 16.04 -8.31
C GLN A 102 3.28 15.23 -7.97
N TYR A 103 3.99 14.79 -9.00
CA TYR A 103 5.38 14.38 -8.91
C TYR A 103 6.22 15.64 -9.13
N GLY A 104 6.98 16.05 -8.12
CA GLY A 104 7.89 17.22 -8.19
C GLY A 104 7.73 18.32 -7.13
N ASP A 105 6.55 18.49 -6.49
CA ASP A 105 6.33 19.65 -5.58
C ASP A 105 6.50 19.35 -4.07
N ARG A 106 6.99 18.15 -3.71
CA ARG A 106 7.05 17.70 -2.31
C ARG A 106 8.41 17.84 -1.63
N LEU A 107 9.36 18.57 -2.24
CA LEU A 107 10.57 19.01 -1.54
C LEU A 107 10.43 20.41 -0.93
N LEU A 108 9.32 21.15 -1.14
CA LEU A 108 9.14 22.50 -0.57
C LEU A 108 7.78 22.83 0.08
N LYS A 109 6.83 21.88 0.20
CA LYS A 109 5.63 22.11 1.02
C LYS A 109 5.73 21.42 2.38
N LYS A 110 5.97 22.25 3.39
CA LYS A 110 5.88 22.00 4.84
C LYS A 110 4.83 20.93 5.13
N TYR A 111 5.29 19.76 5.60
CA TYR A 111 4.43 18.67 6.05
C TYR A 111 3.45 19.19 7.11
N GLN A 112 2.16 19.21 6.77
CA GLN A 112 1.06 19.42 7.71
C GLN A 112 0.48 18.03 8.01
N PRO A 113 0.55 17.53 9.25
CA PRO A 113 -0.06 16.25 9.59
C PRO A 113 -1.57 16.32 9.34
N ARG A 114 -2.14 15.27 8.75
CA ARG A 114 -3.60 15.16 8.64
C ARG A 114 -4.17 14.88 10.03
N PRO A 115 -5.31 15.47 10.41
CA PRO A 115 -5.93 15.19 11.71
C PRO A 115 -6.21 13.68 11.83
N ARG A 116 -5.92 13.12 13.01
CA ARG A 116 -6.38 11.77 13.37
C ARG A 116 -7.91 11.82 13.33
N VAL A 117 -8.52 11.02 12.47
CA VAL A 117 -9.94 10.77 12.56
C VAL A 117 -10.05 9.70 13.63
N ASP A 118 -10.55 10.08 14.81
CA ASP A 118 -10.87 9.14 15.88
C ASP A 118 -12.00 8.23 15.38
N LEU A 119 -11.61 7.08 14.82
CA LEU A 119 -12.51 6.01 14.43
C LEU A 119 -12.75 5.13 15.65
N GLU A 120 -13.43 5.67 16.66
CA GLU A 120 -14.12 4.86 17.66
C GLU A 120 -15.33 4.18 17.02
N LYS A 121 -15.08 3.24 16.10
CA LYS A 121 -16.07 2.27 15.68
C LYS A 121 -15.60 0.93 16.19
N GLU A 122 -16.33 0.39 17.16
CA GLU A 122 -16.13 -0.93 17.76
C GLU A 122 -15.73 -1.96 16.69
N LEU A 123 -14.43 -2.31 16.70
CA LEU A 123 -13.83 -3.19 15.71
C LEU A 123 -14.19 -4.64 16.07
N THR A 124 -15.39 -5.09 15.70
CA THR A 124 -15.78 -6.48 15.95
C THR A 124 -15.18 -7.42 14.91
N VAL A 125 -14.91 -8.66 15.32
CA VAL A 125 -14.40 -9.73 14.44
C VAL A 125 -15.33 -9.91 13.23
N SER A 126 -16.65 -9.92 13.46
CA SER A 126 -17.65 -10.09 12.41
C SER A 126 -17.62 -8.97 11.38
N ASN A 127 -17.55 -7.71 11.82
CA ASN A 127 -17.47 -6.54 10.93
C ASN A 127 -16.20 -6.57 10.06
N LEU A 128 -15.07 -7.05 10.60
CA LEU A 128 -13.83 -7.18 9.84
C LEU A 128 -13.86 -8.33 8.84
N MET A 129 -14.50 -9.45 9.20
CA MET A 129 -14.65 -10.60 8.31
C MET A 129 -15.56 -10.25 7.13
N GLU A 130 -16.69 -9.59 7.37
CA GLU A 130 -17.64 -9.18 6.33
C GLU A 130 -17.04 -8.10 5.41
N LYS A 131 -16.39 -7.09 5.99
CA LYS A 131 -15.83 -5.97 5.24
C LYS A 131 -14.62 -6.34 4.37
N TYR A 132 -13.79 -7.28 4.84
CA TYR A 132 -12.52 -7.61 4.18
C TYR A 132 -12.44 -9.05 3.67
N GLY A 133 -13.50 -9.85 3.82
CA GLY A 133 -13.51 -11.27 3.43
C GLY A 133 -12.45 -12.10 4.17
N CYS A 134 -11.98 -11.64 5.34
CA CYS A 134 -10.87 -12.27 6.04
C CYS A 134 -11.36 -13.35 7.03
N ASN A 135 -10.51 -14.31 7.36
CA ASN A 135 -10.89 -15.36 8.32
C ASN A 135 -10.84 -14.85 9.78
N LYS A 136 -11.49 -15.58 10.69
CA LYS A 136 -11.59 -15.24 12.13
C LYS A 136 -10.24 -15.02 12.80
N LYS A 137 -9.20 -15.75 12.37
CA LYS A 137 -7.84 -15.64 12.91
C LYS A 137 -7.18 -14.33 12.49
N MET A 138 -7.36 -13.92 11.23
CA MET A 138 -6.90 -12.63 10.70
C MET A 138 -7.63 -11.46 11.35
N ALA A 139 -8.96 -11.54 11.48
CA ALA A 139 -9.75 -10.51 12.16
C ALA A 139 -9.31 -10.30 13.63
N LYS A 140 -9.06 -11.40 14.36
CA LYS A 140 -8.51 -11.34 15.74
C LYS A 140 -7.10 -10.75 15.79
N PHE A 141 -6.25 -11.04 14.81
CA PHE A 141 -4.91 -10.48 14.73
C PHE A 141 -4.96 -8.95 14.52
N ILE A 142 -5.84 -8.47 13.64
CA ILE A 142 -6.06 -7.04 13.40
C ILE A 142 -6.50 -6.32 14.69
N ILE A 143 -7.46 -6.88 15.42
CA ILE A 143 -7.93 -6.32 16.70
C ILE A 143 -6.79 -6.29 17.72
N LYS A 144 -6.05 -7.41 17.87
CA LYS A 144 -4.92 -7.52 18.79
C LYS A 144 -3.84 -6.46 18.50
N CYS A 145 -3.50 -6.24 17.22
CA CYS A 145 -2.56 -5.20 16.85
C CYS A 145 -3.04 -3.78 17.20
N HIS A 146 -4.35 -3.55 17.24
CA HIS A 146 -4.94 -2.28 17.62
C HIS A 146 -5.00 -2.08 19.14
N SER A 147 -5.33 -3.13 19.90
CA SER A 147 -5.35 -3.10 21.38
C SER A 147 -3.96 -2.87 21.99
N ILE A 148 -2.89 -3.38 21.35
CA ILE A 148 -1.49 -3.13 21.77
C ILE A 148 -1.12 -1.64 21.65
N GLU A 149 -1.80 -0.84 20.82
CA GLU A 149 -1.53 0.60 20.73
C GLU A 149 -2.21 1.41 21.86
N ILE A 150 -3.16 0.83 22.59
CA ILE A 150 -3.88 1.52 23.69
C ILE A 150 -3.10 1.40 25.02
N GLU A 151 -2.37 0.31 25.24
CA GLU A 151 -1.64 0.07 26.49
C GLU A 151 -0.28 0.80 26.58
N VAL A 152 0.24 1.36 25.49
CA VAL A 152 1.62 1.91 25.45
C VAL A 152 1.67 3.45 25.60
N ASP A 153 0.52 4.13 25.64
CA ASP A 153 0.44 5.59 25.81
C ASP A 153 0.00 6.02 27.22
N ASN A 154 0.46 5.32 28.28
CA ASN A 154 0.36 5.79 29.66
C ASN A 154 1.63 5.43 30.45
N GLU A 155 2.71 6.18 30.23
CA GLU A 155 3.71 6.56 31.25
C GLU A 155 4.57 7.74 30.76
#